data_AF-W2JK02-F1
#
_entry.id   AF-W2JK02-F1
#
_cell.length_a   1.000
_cell.length_b   1.000
_cell.length_c   1.000
_cell.angle_alpha   90.00
_cell.angle_beta   90.00
_cell.angle_gamma   90.00
#
_symmetry.space_group_name_H-M   'P 1'
#
loop_
_entity.id
_entity.type
_entity.pdbx_description
1 polymer ?
#
loop_
_entity_poly.entity_id
_entity_poly.type
_entity_poly.pdbx_seq_one_letter_code
_entity_poly.pdbx_strand_id
1 'polypeptide(L)'
;IVWNQCSFEVSCSNLVRMKSAYKQITNYMKLFLPEGFALDPSTPSYCDEVMRAGMQAERCLFEFFGDHGIKSRNGSSVLKQLRKLHREGKLELLIKAYVARVNTGKISDPVPNHV
;
A
#
# COMPACT_ATOMS: atom_id res chain seq x y z
N ILE A 1 0.57 -10.45 1.40
CA ILE A 1 -0.43 -9.49 1.94
C ILE A 1 -1.27 -9.08 0.74
N VAL A 2 -2.25 -9.92 0.39
CA VAL A 2 -2.92 -9.79 -0.91
C VAL A 2 -3.95 -8.68 -0.79
N TRP A 3 -3.81 -7.66 -1.64
CA TRP A 3 -4.83 -6.67 -1.97
C TRP A 3 -6.10 -7.41 -2.39
N ASN A 4 -7.02 -7.62 -1.44
CA ASN A 4 -8.25 -8.37 -1.70
C ASN A 4 -9.46 -7.50 -1.37
N GLN A 5 -10.53 -7.68 -2.15
CA GLN A 5 -11.79 -6.94 -2.20
C GLN A 5 -12.52 -6.78 -0.85
N CYS A 6 -12.06 -7.42 0.24
CA CYS A 6 -12.71 -7.46 1.56
C CYS A 6 -12.66 -6.16 2.39
N SER A 7 -12.24 -5.02 1.84
CA SER A 7 -12.22 -3.77 2.62
C SER A 7 -13.63 -3.24 2.91
N PHE A 8 -14.69 -3.73 2.25
CA PHE A 8 -15.97 -3.02 2.27
C PHE A 8 -17.05 -3.47 3.26
N GLU A 9 -17.08 -4.71 3.77
CA GLU A 9 -18.19 -5.09 4.67
C GLU A 9 -17.78 -5.93 5.88
N VAL A 10 -18.66 -5.89 6.89
CA VAL A 10 -18.75 -6.72 8.11
C VAL A 10 -17.92 -6.28 9.34
N SER A 11 -18.67 -6.12 10.44
CA SER A 11 -18.32 -5.64 11.77
C SER A 11 -17.84 -6.78 12.69
N CYS A 12 -16.73 -6.55 13.39
CA CYS A 12 -16.38 -7.15 14.69
C CYS A 12 -15.06 -6.52 15.19
N SER A 13 -14.92 -6.26 16.49
CA SER A 13 -13.92 -5.36 17.09
C SER A 13 -12.45 -5.66 16.76
N ASN A 14 -12.11 -6.93 16.46
CA ASN A 14 -10.77 -7.34 16.03
C ASN A 14 -10.51 -7.07 14.53
N LEU A 15 -11.54 -7.13 13.70
CA LEU A 15 -11.49 -6.76 12.28
C LEU A 15 -11.33 -5.25 12.10
N VAL A 16 -11.86 -4.40 12.98
CA VAL A 16 -11.66 -2.94 12.89
C VAL A 16 -10.18 -2.57 13.01
N ARG A 17 -9.46 -3.21 13.95
CA ARG A 17 -8.02 -3.01 14.12
C ARG A 17 -7.22 -3.60 12.96
N MET A 18 -7.65 -4.72 12.38
CA MET A 18 -7.02 -5.29 11.19
C MET A 18 -7.34 -4.48 9.92
N LYS A 19 -8.55 -3.94 9.76
CA LYS A 19 -8.97 -3.04 8.68
C LYS A 19 -8.18 -1.74 8.73
N SER A 20 -7.99 -1.15 9.92
CA SER A 20 -7.18 0.06 10.08
C SER A 20 -5.68 -0.21 9.88
N ALA A 21 -5.17 -1.36 10.33
CA ALA A 21 -3.80 -1.78 10.08
C ALA A 21 -3.55 -2.06 8.60
N TYR A 22 -4.48 -2.73 7.93
CA TYR A 22 -4.40 -3.04 6.51
C TYR A 22 -4.47 -1.77 5.67
N LYS A 23 -5.42 -0.87 5.95
CA LYS A 23 -5.48 0.46 5.30
C LYS A 23 -4.17 1.24 5.47
N GLN A 24 -3.56 1.19 6.65
CA GLN A 24 -2.25 1.80 6.87
C GLN A 24 -1.14 1.13 6.06
N ILE A 25 -1.08 -0.20 6.04
CA ILE A 25 -0.11 -0.94 5.23
C ILE A 25 -0.30 -0.61 3.75
N THR A 26 -1.53 -0.64 3.24
CA THR A 26 -1.91 -0.25 1.89
C THR A 26 -1.42 1.17 1.55
N ASN A 27 -1.64 2.14 2.44
CA ASN A 27 -1.14 3.51 2.23
C ASN A 27 0.39 3.57 2.14
N TYR A 28 1.11 2.82 2.98
CA TYR A 28 2.57 2.71 2.85
C TYR A 28 2.97 1.97 1.58
N MET A 29 2.27 0.90 1.18
CA MET A 29 2.57 0.11 -0.01
C MET A 29 2.49 0.95 -1.29
N LYS A 30 1.58 1.92 -1.36
CA LYS A 30 1.49 2.87 -2.48
C LYS A 30 2.79 3.65 -2.72
N LEU A 31 3.61 3.86 -1.68
CA LEU A 31 4.91 4.53 -1.80
C LEU A 31 5.94 3.70 -2.58
N PHE A 32 5.78 2.38 -2.59
CA PHE A 32 6.71 1.42 -3.21
C PHE A 32 6.35 1.09 -4.67
N LEU A 33 5.46 1.88 -5.29
CA LEU A 33 5.13 1.78 -6.70
C LEU A 33 5.96 2.81 -7.49
N PRO A 34 7.06 2.41 -8.15
CA PRO A 34 8.02 3.34 -8.75
C PRO A 34 7.40 4.16 -9.90
N GLU A 35 6.47 3.56 -10.65
CA GLU A 35 5.78 4.19 -11.77
C GLU A 35 4.40 4.75 -11.41
N GLY A 36 3.97 4.60 -10.15
CA GLY A 36 2.59 4.87 -9.75
C GLY A 36 1.64 3.74 -10.18
N PHE A 37 0.35 4.06 -10.25
CA PHE A 37 -0.70 3.14 -10.65
C PHE A 37 -1.93 3.94 -11.12
N ALA A 38 -2.61 3.43 -12.14
CA ALA A 38 -3.93 3.90 -12.53
C ALA A 38 -4.86 2.70 -12.46
N LEU A 39 -5.89 2.79 -11.62
CA LEU A 39 -6.88 1.74 -11.46
C LEU A 39 -8.24 2.31 -11.84
N ASP A 40 -8.90 1.67 -12.81
CA ASP A 40 -10.22 2.05 -13.27
C ASP A 40 -11.22 0.92 -12.93
N PRO A 41 -12.14 1.13 -11.96
CA PRO A 41 -13.13 0.13 -11.59
C PRO A 41 -14.08 -0.27 -12.72
N SER A 42 -14.17 0.53 -13.79
CA SER A 42 -15.04 0.25 -14.94
C SER A 42 -14.42 -0.74 -15.93
N THR A 43 -13.12 -1.03 -15.83
CA THR A 43 -12.46 -1.96 -16.74
C THR A 43 -12.63 -3.41 -16.28
N PRO A 44 -12.80 -4.36 -17.22
CA PRO A 44 -12.82 -5.79 -16.88
C PRO A 44 -11.46 -6.27 -16.34
N SER A 45 -10.37 -5.54 -16.61
CA SER A 45 -9.02 -5.81 -16.11
C SER A 45 -8.74 -5.27 -14.71
N TYR A 46 -9.68 -4.57 -14.07
CA TYR A 46 -9.49 -3.93 -12.77
C TYR A 46 -8.89 -4.88 -11.73
N CYS A 47 -9.45 -6.07 -11.58
CA CYS A 47 -8.96 -7.07 -10.61
C CYS A 47 -7.51 -7.47 -10.88
N ASP A 48 -7.16 -7.71 -12.14
CA ASP A 48 -5.80 -8.10 -12.53
C ASP A 48 -4.80 -6.95 -12.33
N GLU A 49 -5.23 -5.71 -12.59
CA GLU A 49 -4.43 -4.50 -12.37
C GLU A 49 -4.18 -4.25 -10.88
N VAL A 50 -5.21 -4.40 -10.03
CA VAL A 50 -5.09 -4.33 -8.57
C VAL A 50 -4.11 -5.40 -8.07
N MET A 51 -4.25 -6.63 -8.55
CA MET A 51 -3.38 -7.75 -8.15
C MET A 51 -1.93 -7.50 -8.58
N ARG A 52 -1.70 -7.06 -9.82
CA ARG A 52 -0.36 -6.75 -10.34
C ARG A 52 0.29 -5.60 -9.56
N ALA A 53 -0.45 -4.53 -9.28
CA ALA A 53 0.04 -3.42 -8.47
C ALA A 53 0.35 -3.87 -7.03
N GLY A 54 -0.52 -4.68 -6.43
CA GLY A 54 -0.30 -5.24 -5.10
C GLY A 54 0.98 -6.09 -5.02
N MET A 55 1.20 -6.98 -5.98
CA MET A 55 2.41 -7.82 -6.05
C MET A 55 3.68 -6.99 -6.27
N GLN A 56 3.62 -5.97 -7.13
CA GLN A 56 4.74 -5.05 -7.36
C GLN A 56 5.11 -4.30 -6.08
N ALA A 57 4.12 -3.73 -5.40
CA ALA A 57 4.32 -2.99 -4.16
C ALA A 57 4.87 -3.89 -3.04
N GLU A 58 4.37 -5.13 -2.93
CA GLU A 58 4.86 -6.10 -1.94
C GLU A 58 6.32 -6.49 -2.20
N ARG A 59 6.68 -6.73 -3.47
CA ARG A 59 8.08 -7.00 -3.85
C ARG A 59 9.01 -5.85 -3.46
N CYS A 60 8.68 -4.63 -3.89
CA CYS A 60 9.52 -3.46 -3.62
C CYS A 60 9.59 -3.11 -2.12
N LEU A 61 8.52 -3.35 -1.36
CA LEU A 61 8.54 -3.24 0.09
C LEU A 61 9.55 -4.20 0.73
N PHE A 62 9.59 -5.46 0.29
CA PHE A 62 10.50 -6.44 0.85
C PHE A 62 11.96 -6.27 0.40
N GLU A 63 12.20 -5.76 -0.81
CA GLU A 63 13.52 -5.31 -1.25
C GLU A 63 14.02 -4.17 -0.34
N PHE A 64 13.20 -3.16 -0.11
CA PHE A 64 13.52 -2.05 0.80
C PHE A 64 13.78 -2.53 2.24
N PHE A 65 13.01 -3.50 2.73
CA PHE A 65 13.27 -4.12 4.03
C PHE A 65 14.61 -4.83 4.06
N GLY A 66 14.98 -5.54 2.99
CA GLY A 66 16.30 -6.15 2.82
C GLY A 66 17.43 -5.14 2.95
N ASP A 67 17.31 -4.00 2.25
CA ASP A 67 18.30 -2.91 2.29
C ASP A 67 18.45 -2.29 3.70
N HIS A 68 17.42 -2.41 4.54
CA HIS A 68 17.41 -1.93 5.92
C HIS A 68 17.67 -3.03 6.96
N GLY A 69 18.07 -4.24 6.53
CA GLY A 69 18.38 -5.37 7.42
C GLY A 69 17.17 -6.02 8.09
N ILE A 70 15.96 -5.77 7.58
CA ILE A 70 14.70 -6.27 8.13
C ILE A 70 14.33 -7.58 7.43
N LYS A 71 14.30 -8.69 8.18
CA LYS A 71 13.98 -10.03 7.65
C LYS A 71 12.51 -10.44 7.82
N SER A 72 11.71 -9.61 8.50
CA SER A 72 10.35 -10.00 8.90
C SER A 72 9.33 -9.80 7.78
N ARG A 73 8.63 -10.88 7.42
CA ARG A 73 7.60 -10.90 6.36
C ARG A 73 6.16 -11.07 6.86
N ASN A 74 5.96 -11.12 8.18
CA ASN A 74 4.61 -11.27 8.75
C ASN A 74 3.89 -9.90 8.79
N GLY A 75 2.58 -9.87 8.50
CA GLY A 75 1.84 -8.61 8.33
C GLY A 75 1.82 -7.70 9.57
N SER A 76 1.73 -8.27 10.77
CA SER A 76 1.76 -7.53 12.03
C SER A 76 3.13 -6.86 12.28
N SER A 77 4.22 -7.50 11.88
CA SER A 77 5.57 -6.96 11.94
C SER A 77 5.80 -5.94 10.83
N VAL A 78 5.29 -6.16 9.62
CA VAL A 78 5.42 -5.22 8.49
C VAL A 78 4.95 -3.82 8.88
N LEU A 79 3.76 -3.69 9.48
CA LEU A 79 3.27 -2.37 9.92
C LEU A 79 4.13 -1.77 11.04
N LYS A 80 4.61 -2.60 11.98
CA LYS A 80 5.51 -2.15 13.05
C LYS A 80 6.82 -1.59 12.48
N GLN A 81 7.40 -2.29 11.50
CA GLN A 81 8.63 -1.89 10.82
C GLN A 81 8.42 -0.62 9.99
N LEU A 82 7.33 -0.54 9.22
CA LEU A 82 6.96 0.66 8.46
C LEU A 82 6.82 1.90 9.34
N ARG A 83 6.14 1.77 10.50
CA ARG A 83 6.04 2.88 11.47
C ARG A 83 7.39 3.28 12.04
N LYS A 84 8.29 2.32 12.29
CA LYS A 84 9.66 2.60 12.75
C LYS A 84 10.44 3.37 11.68
N LEU A 85 10.47 2.88 10.46
CA LEU A 85 11.15 3.50 9.32
C LEU A 85 10.63 4.92 9.04
N HIS A 86 9.31 5.15 9.18
CA HIS A 86 8.72 6.47 9.05
C HIS A 86 9.23 7.44 10.13
N ARG A 87 9.24 7.03 11.41
CA ARG A 87 9.76 7.87 12.51
C ARG A 87 11.24 8.18 12.35
N GLU A 88 12.00 7.25 11.77
CA GLU A 88 13.44 7.41 11.48
C GLU A 88 13.70 8.19 10.18
N GLY A 89 12.66 8.69 9.49
CA GLY A 89 12.78 9.46 8.25
C GLY A 89 13.23 8.63 7.03
N LYS A 90 13.30 7.30 7.14
CA LYS A 90 13.78 6.41 6.07
C LYS A 90 12.84 6.35 4.87
N LEU A 91 11.59 6.76 5.04
CA LEU A 91 10.58 6.80 3.97
C LEU A 91 10.51 8.16 3.25
N GLU A 92 11.27 9.16 3.66
CA GLU A 92 11.13 10.55 3.20
C GLU A 92 11.28 10.68 1.67
N LEU A 93 12.26 10.00 1.08
CA LEU A 93 12.47 10.00 -0.38
C LEU A 93 11.32 9.33 -1.12
N LEU A 94 10.76 8.24 -0.56
CA LEU A 94 9.61 7.55 -1.14
C LEU A 94 8.34 8.40 -1.07
N ILE A 95 8.16 9.14 0.03
CA ILE A 95 7.06 10.11 0.20
C ILE A 95 7.17 11.23 -0.83
N LYS A 96 8.36 11.84 -1.00
CA LYS A 96 8.59 12.88 -2.01
C LYS A 96 8.32 12.38 -3.43
N ALA A 97 8.80 11.18 -3.75
CA ALA A 97 8.55 10.56 -5.05
C ALA A 97 7.05 10.27 -5.26
N TYR A 98 6.34 9.81 -4.23
CA TYR A 98 4.88 9.62 -4.29
C TYR A 98 4.14 10.93 -4.54
N VAL A 99 4.45 12.00 -3.80
CA VAL A 99 3.83 13.33 -3.99
C VAL A 99 4.09 13.85 -5.41
N ALA A 100 5.30 13.68 -5.94
CA ALA A 100 5.61 14.04 -7.32
C ALA A 100 4.72 13.28 -8.32
N ARG A 101 4.54 11.96 -8.13
CA ARG A 101 3.67 11.14 -8.98
C ARG A 101 2.21 11.60 -8.94
N VAL A 102 1.69 11.93 -7.75
CA VAL A 102 0.34 12.49 -7.57
C VAL A 102 0.21 13.79 -8.36
N ASN A 103 1.16 14.72 -8.21
CA ASN A 103 1.13 16.00 -8.90
C ASN A 103 1.22 15.87 -10.42
N THR A 104 1.90 14.83 -10.93
CA THR A 104 1.98 14.53 -12.37
C THR A 104 0.79 13.74 -12.93
N GLY A 105 -0.20 13.39 -12.10
CA GLY A 105 -1.36 12.60 -12.54
C GLY A 105 -1.05 11.11 -12.81
N LYS A 106 0.11 10.61 -12.40
CA LYS A 106 0.51 9.20 -12.55
C LYS A 106 -0.12 8.26 -11.51
N ILE A 107 -0.89 8.82 -10.58
CA ILE A 107 -1.64 8.06 -9.58
C ILE A 107 -3.11 8.41 -9.76
N SER A 108 -3.90 7.42 -10.16
CA SER A 108 -5.36 7.48 -10.15
C SER A 108 -5.84 6.47 -9.12
N ASP A 109 -6.16 6.97 -7.93
CA ASP A 109 -6.67 6.17 -6.82
C ASP A 109 -8.20 6.18 -6.91
N PRO A 110 -8.85 5.06 -7.27
CA PRO A 110 -10.29 4.96 -7.26
C PRO A 110 -10.76 4.79 -5.82
N VAL A 111 -10.50 5.78 -4.96
CA VAL A 111 -11.23 5.85 -3.70
C VAL A 111 -12.69 6.08 -4.07
N PRO A 112 -13.62 5.22 -3.66
CA PRO A 112 -15.03 5.51 -3.81
C PRO A 112 -15.31 6.81 -3.07
N ASN A 113 -15.69 7.85 -3.81
CA ASN A 113 -16.31 9.02 -3.20
C ASN A 113 -17.60 8.51 -2.56
N HIS A 114 -17.60 8.34 -1.24
CA HIS A 114 -18.82 8.23 -0.48
C HIS A 114 -19.48 9.61 -0.53
N VAL A 115 -20.28 9.84 -1.57
CA VAL A 115 -21.33 10.85 -1.58
C VAL A 115 -22.49 10.35 -0.74
#